data_AF-A0A967Y8M9-F1
#
_entry.id   AF-A0A967Y8M9-F1
#
_cell.length_a   1.000
_cell.length_b   1.000
_cell.length_c   1.000
_cell.angle_alpha   90.00
_cell.angle_beta   90.00
_cell.angle_gamma   90.00
#
_symmetry.space_group_name_H-M   'P 1'
#
loop_
_entity.id
_entity.type
_entity.pdbx_description
1 polymer ?
#
loop_
_entity_poly.entity_id
_entity_poly.type
_entity_poly.pdbx_seq_one_letter_code
_entity_poly.pdbx_strand_id
1 'polypeptide(L)' 'MENLKQADTLRRELVANVSHDLRTPLATLQGYIETLLLKNKRLSEKDRKHHLEIAIQHCQRLSNLVDELFELA' A
#
# COMPACT_ATOMS: atom_id res chain seq x y z
N MET A 1 -19.92 -6.57 -29.83
CA MET A 1 -20.08 -7.28 -28.54
C MET A 1 -18.76 -7.83 -28.01
N GLU A 2 -17.92 -8.42 -28.87
CA GLU A 2 -16.60 -8.95 -28.49
C GLU A 2 -15.65 -7.89 -27.91
N ASN A 3 -15.55 -6.72 -28.54
CA ASN A 3 -14.81 -5.57 -28.01
C ASN A 3 -15.29 -5.08 -26.63
N LEU A 4 -16.59 -5.20 -26.34
CA LEU A 4 -17.16 -4.78 -25.05
C LEU A 4 -16.76 -5.75 -23.93
N LYS A 5 -16.73 -7.05 -24.23
CA LYS A 5 -16.25 -8.08 -23.30
C LYS A 5 -14.76 -7.94 -23.03
N GLN A 6 -13.95 -7.70 -24.08
CA GLN A 6 -12.51 -7.47 -23.93
C GLN A 6 -12.22 -6.23 -23.08
N ALA A 7 -12.95 -5.13 -23.30
CA ALA A 7 -12.82 -3.93 -22.47
C ALA A 7 -13.18 -4.17 -21.00
N ASP A 8 -14.25 -4.93 -20.71
CA ASP A 8 -14.60 -5.28 -19.32
C ASP A 8 -13.54 -6.19 -18.66
N THR A 9 -12.99 -7.15 -19.41
CA THR A 9 -11.90 -8.01 -18.92
C THR A 9 -10.67 -7.19 -18.55
N LEU A 10 -10.21 -6.32 -19.45
CA LEU A 10 -9.05 -5.46 -19.20
C LEU A 10 -9.27 -4.55 -17.99
N ARG A 11 -10.49 -4.00 -17.85
CA ARG A 11 -10.86 -3.17 -16.68
C ARG A 11 -10.77 -3.96 -15.38
N ARG A 12 -11.26 -5.20 -15.35
CA ARG A 12 -11.20 -6.07 -14.16
C ARG A 12 -9.76 -6.43 -13.80
N GLU A 13 -8.94 -6.75 -14.79
CA GLU A 13 -7.51 -7.05 -14.60
C GLU A 13 -6.77 -5.84 -14.04
N LEU A 14 -7.00 -4.65 -14.60
CA LEU A 14 -6.44 -3.40 -14.08
C LEU A 14 -6.82 -3.20 -12.61
N VAL A 15 -8.11 -3.28 -12.29
CA VAL A 15 -8.59 -3.13 -10.89
C VAL A 15 -7.97 -4.17 -9.96
N ALA A 16 -7.84 -5.43 -10.40
CA ALA A 16 -7.24 -6.49 -9.62
C ALA A 16 -5.75 -6.24 -9.34
N ASN A 17 -4.99 -5.82 -10.36
CA ASN A 17 -3.56 -5.52 -10.25
C ASN A 17 -3.33 -4.33 -9.30
N VAL A 18 -4.09 -3.25 -9.49
CA VAL A 18 -4.06 -2.08 -8.61
C VAL A 18 -4.39 -2.46 -7.17
N SER A 19 -5.43 -3.27 -6.96
CA SER A 19 -5.82 -3.71 -5.61
C SER A 19 -4.72 -4.53 -4.93
N HIS A 20 -4.00 -5.36 -5.70
CA HIS A 20 -2.86 -6.13 -5.20
C HIS A 20 -1.69 -5.22 -4.79
N ASP A 21 -1.37 -4.25 -5.64
CA ASP A 21 -0.24 -3.35 -5.45
C ASP A 21 -0.45 -2.39 -4.28
N LEU A 22 -1.69 -1.97 -4.02
CA LEU A 22 -2.06 -1.19 -2.83
C LEU A 22 -2.03 -2.03 -1.54
N ARG A 23 -2.39 -3.32 -1.59
CA ARG A 23 -2.43 -4.20 -0.42
C ARG A 23 -1.06 -4.38 0.23
N THR A 24 -0.01 -4.47 -0.59
CA THR A 24 1.36 -4.71 -0.12
C THR A 24 1.87 -3.59 0.81
N PRO A 25 1.95 -2.30 0.39
CA PRO A 25 2.38 -1.23 1.26
C PRO A 25 1.44 -1.01 2.45
N LEU A 26 0.14 -1.24 2.29
CA LEU A 26 -0.81 -1.16 3.40
C LEU A 26 -0.52 -2.19 4.49
N ALA A 27 -0.31 -3.45 4.12
CA ALA A 27 0.00 -4.52 5.06
C ALA A 27 1.32 -4.26 5.80
N THR A 28 2.34 -3.78 5.09
CA THR A 28 3.61 -3.41 5.72
C THR A 28 3.45 -2.25 6.69
N LEU A 29 2.80 -1.15 6.26
CA LEU A 29 2.48 0.00 7.11
C LEU A 29 1.78 -0.43 8.41
N GLN A 30 0.73 -1.24 8.28
CA GLN A 30 -0.02 -1.75 9.42
C GLN A 30 0.86 -2.58 10.36
N GLY A 31 1.66 -3.52 9.83
CA GLY A 31 2.52 -4.37 10.65
C GLY A 31 3.57 -3.60 11.46
N TYR A 32 4.14 -2.52 10.90
CA TYR A 32 5.08 -1.65 11.63
C TYR A 32 4.38 -0.83 12.72
N ILE A 33 3.18 -0.30 12.44
CA ILE A 33 2.37 0.40 13.45
C ILE A 33 1.95 -0.55 14.57
N GLU A 34 1.49 -1.75 14.26
CA GLU A 34 1.13 -2.77 15.26
C GLU A 34 2.33 -3.16 16.12
N THR A 35 3.51 -3.33 15.51
CA THR A 35 4.75 -3.63 16.24
C THR A 35 5.10 -2.50 17.20
N LEU A 36 4.99 -1.24 16.76
CA LEU A 36 5.19 -0.07 17.61
C LEU A 36 4.20 -0.07 18.79
N LEU A 37 2.91 -0.32 18.55
CA LEU A 37 1.89 -0.36 19.60
C LEU A 37 2.14 -1.48 20.62
N LEU A 38 2.42 -2.70 20.15
CA LEU A 38 2.58 -3.89 20.99
C LEU A 38 3.92 -3.92 21.74
N LYS A 39 4.99 -3.42 21.12
CA LYS A 39 6.37 -3.54 21.64
C LYS A 39 6.96 -2.21 22.09
N ASN A 40 6.21 -1.10 22.10
CA ASN A 40 6.72 0.25 22.40
C ASN A 40 7.75 0.27 23.54
N LYS A 41 7.36 -0.21 24.74
CA LYS A 41 8.19 -0.20 25.96
C LYS A 41 9.45 -1.08 25.87
N ARG A 42 9.52 -2.01 24.92
CA ARG A 42 10.64 -2.94 24.69
C ARG A 42 11.57 -2.50 23.56
N LEU A 43 11.14 -1.55 22.72
CA LEU A 43 11.95 -1.01 21.63
C LEU A 43 12.80 0.16 22.13
N SER A 44 14.06 0.18 21.71
CA SER A 44 14.93 1.36 21.86
C SER A 44 14.37 2.54 21.07
N GLU A 45 14.78 3.76 21.40
CA GLU A 45 14.38 4.94 20.60
C GLU A 45 14.80 4.83 19.13
N LYS A 46 15.99 4.25 18.89
CA LYS A 46 16.50 3.99 17.54
C LYS A 46 15.57 3.03 16.78
N ASP A 47 15.15 1.93 17.40
CA ASP A 47 14.27 0.96 16.75
C ASP A 47 12.89 1.56 16.50
N ARG A 48 12.34 2.35 17.44
CA ARG A 48 11.07 3.06 17.24
C ARG A 48 11.15 3.98 16.04
N LYS A 49 12.23 4.78 15.95
CA LYS A 49 12.45 5.67 14.80
C LYS A 49 12.53 4.88 13.51
N HIS A 50 13.26 3.77 13.48
CA HIS A 50 13.37 2.91 12.30
C HIS A 50 12.01 2.35 11.84
N HIS A 51 11.16 1.89 12.77
CA HIS A 51 9.83 1.40 12.43
C HIS A 51 8.93 2.53 11.87
N LEU A 52 9.02 3.74 12.43
CA LEU A 52 8.30 4.91 11.92
C LEU A 52 8.80 5.34 10.54
N GLU A 53 10.11 5.27 10.28
CA GLU A 53 10.70 5.54 8.96
C GLU A 53 10.18 4.57 7.90
N ILE A 54 10.07 3.28 8.23
CA ILE A 54 9.50 2.30 7.31
C ILE A 54 7.99 2.54 7.11
N ALA A 55 7.25 2.80 8.19
CA ALA A 55 5.83 3.14 8.10
C ALA A 55 5.59 4.33 7.16
N ILE A 56 6.32 5.45 7.33
CA ILE A 56 6.12 6.62 6.48
C ILE A 56 6.52 6.37 5.02
N GLN A 57 7.56 5.57 4.76
CA GLN A 57 7.92 5.17 3.39
C GLN A 57 6.79 4.41 2.70
N HIS A 58 6.15 3.46 3.39
CA HIS A 58 5.02 2.71 2.82
C HIS A 58 3.75 3.55 2.69
N CYS A 59 3.51 4.50 3.60
CA CYS A 59 2.44 5.49 3.46
C CYS A 59 2.65 6.34 2.19
N GLN A 60 3.87 6.83 1.94
CA GLN A 60 4.19 7.57 0.73
C GLN A 60 4.04 6.72 -0.54
N ARG A 61 4.48 5.45 -0.51
CA ARG A 61 4.29 4.54 -1.65
C ARG A 61 2.80 4.33 -1.95
N LEU A 62 1.96 4.17 -0.92
CA LEU A 62 0.52 4.06 -1.09
C LEU A 62 -0.07 5.35 -1.70
N SER A 63 0.35 6.53 -1.25
CA SER A 63 -0.06 7.81 -1.84
C SER A 63 0.28 7.87 -3.32
N ASN A 64 1.53 7.56 -3.68
CA ASN A 64 1.98 7.60 -5.07
C ASN A 64 1.17 6.62 -5.96
N LEU A 65 0.89 5.41 -5.46
CA LEU A 65 0.05 4.46 -6.20
C LEU A 65 -1.37 5.00 -6.40
N VAL A 66 -1.93 5.71 -5.42
CA VAL A 66 -3.24 6.35 -5.56
C VAL A 66 -3.19 7.51 -6.56
N ASP A 67 -2.14 8.33 -6.53
CA ASP A 67 -1.94 9.43 -7.47
C ASP A 67 -1.78 8.91 -8.91
N GLU A 68 -1.00 7.83 -9.09
CA GLU A 68 -0.85 7.13 -10.38
C GLU A 68 -2.21 6.67 -10.95
N LEU A 69 -3.18 6.30 -10.10
CA LEU A 69 -4.55 5.94 -10.56
C LEU A 69 -5.35 7.14 -11.01
N PHE A 70 -5.20 8.28 -10.34
CA PHE A 70 -5.89 9.51 -10.71
C PHE A 70 -5.33 10.11 -12.00
N GLU A 71 -4.04 9.98 -12.26
CA GLU A 71 -3.43 10.41 -13.54
C GLU A 71 -3.89 9.57 -14.75
N LEU A 72 -4.37 8.34 -14.51
CA LEU A 72 -4.86 7.43 -15.54
C LEU A 72 -6.37 7.55 -15.82
N ALA A 73 -7.12 8.33 -15.03
CA ALA A 73 -8.57 8.48 -15.08
C ALA A 73 -9.02 9.75 -15.82
#